data_AF-K9ZAA3-F1
#
_entry.id   AF-K9ZAA3-F1
#
_cell.length_a   1.000
_cell.length_b   1.000
_cell.length_c   1.000
_cell.angle_alpha   90.00
_cell.angle_beta   90.00
_cell.angle_gamma   90.00
#
_symmetry.space_group_name_H-M   'P 1'
#
loop_
_entity.id
_entity.type
_entity.pdbx_description
1 polymer ?
#
loop_
_entity_poly.entity_id
_entity_poly.type
_entity_poly.pdbx_seq_one_letter_code
_entity_poly.pdbx_strand_id
1 'polypeptide(L)' 'MLICQESGVRKKNILQVIEWHENGVDFADAFHLAPSNHCLEFYTFDEKFIKKSQNLSGSTVKKPDL' A
#
# COMPACT_ATOMS: atom_id res chain seq x y z
N MET A 1 -6.26 -9.99 -3.62
CA MET A 1 -5.00 -10.76 -3.60
C MET A 1 -3.88 -9.77 -3.83
N LEU A 2 -3.07 -9.55 -2.80
CA LEU A 2 -2.03 -8.52 -2.77
C LEU A 2 -0.69 -9.20 -3.04
N ILE A 3 0.00 -8.80 -4.12
CA ILE A 3 1.31 -9.36 -4.46
C ILE A 3 2.34 -8.23 -4.29
N CYS A 4 3.08 -8.28 -3.19
CA CYS A 4 4.37 -7.59 -3.05
C CYS A 4 5.43 -8.57 -3.57
N GLN A 5 6.20 -8.15 -4.57
CA GLN A 5 7.40 -8.89 -4.94
C GLN A 5 8.48 -8.56 -3.89
N GLU A 6 8.78 -9.48 -2.98
CA GLU A 6 9.67 -9.24 -1.84
C GLU A 6 10.79 -10.29 -1.71
N SER A 7 11.96 -9.81 -1.31
CA SER A 7 13.12 -10.59 -0.87
C SER A 7 13.21 -10.73 0.67
N GLY A 8 12.17 -10.40 1.45
CA GLY A 8 12.31 -10.24 2.91
C GLY A 8 11.04 -10.33 3.76
N VAL A 9 11.21 -10.23 5.09
CA VAL A 9 10.17 -10.40 6.11
C VAL A 9 9.39 -9.10 6.33
N ARG A 10 8.07 -9.11 6.05
CA ARG A 10 7.13 -7.99 6.22
C ARG A 10 7.05 -7.49 7.68
N LYS A 11 7.64 -6.33 7.98
CA LYS A 11 7.34 -5.57 9.21
C LYS A 11 6.08 -4.74 9.03
N LYS A 12 5.05 -4.99 9.86
CA LYS A 12 3.86 -4.14 9.92
C LYS A 12 4.17 -2.90 10.77
N ASN A 13 4.19 -1.71 10.16
CA ASN A 13 4.42 -0.46 10.88
C ASN A 13 3.09 0.17 11.32
N ILE A 14 2.60 -0.21 12.50
CA ILE A 14 1.31 0.27 13.02
C ILE A 14 1.28 1.79 13.25
N LEU A 15 2.42 2.40 13.58
CA LEU A 15 2.52 3.84 13.77
C LEU A 15 2.21 4.61 12.48
N GLN A 16 2.76 4.15 11.35
CA GLN A 16 2.48 4.74 10.03
C GLN A 16 1.02 4.56 9.60
N VAL A 17 0.40 3.43 9.97
CA VAL A 17 -1.03 3.20 9.71
C VAL A 17 -1.89 4.23 10.44
N ILE A 18 -1.57 4.49 11.71
CA ILE A 18 -2.29 5.47 12.55
C ILE A 18 -2.09 6.88 11.97
N GLU A 19 -0.86 7.28 11.68
CA GLU A 19 -0.54 8.60 11.12
C GLU A 19 -1.29 8.87 9.81
N TRP A 20 -1.30 7.92 8.88
CA TRP A 20 -2.05 8.06 7.63
C TRP A 20 -3.55 8.14 7.85
N HIS A 21 -4.07 7.36 8.80
CA HIS A 21 -5.49 7.41 9.13
C HIS A 21 -5.90 8.75 9.72
N GLU A 22 -5.09 9.31 10.62
CA GLU A 22 -5.29 10.66 11.17
C GLU A 22 -5.25 11.74 10.09
N ASN A 23 -4.46 11.53 9.02
CA ASN A 23 -4.39 12.43 7.86
C ASN A 23 -5.48 12.16 6.79
N GLY A 24 -6.46 11.29 7.07
CA GLY A 24 -7.64 11.08 6.23
C GLY A 24 -7.58 9.91 5.26
N VAL A 25 -6.56 9.04 5.36
CA VAL A 25 -6.54 7.75 4.65
C VAL A 25 -7.48 6.78 5.35
N ASP A 26 -8.23 5.96 4.61
CA ASP A 26 -9.04 4.92 5.24
C ASP A 26 -8.13 3.92 5.99
N PHE A 27 -8.54 3.47 7.18
CA PHE A 27 -7.70 2.60 8.00
C PHE A 27 -7.32 1.31 7.28
N ALA A 28 -8.25 0.69 6.54
CA ALA A 28 -7.96 -0.51 5.78
C ALA A 28 -7.01 -0.21 4.62
N ASP A 29 -7.16 0.96 3.97
CA ASP A 29 -6.23 1.40 2.92
C ASP A 29 -4.82 1.58 3.50
N ALA A 30 -4.68 2.30 4.61
CA ALA A 30 -3.42 2.55 5.30
C ALA A 30 -2.76 1.24 5.80
N PHE A 31 -3.57 0.31 6.33
CA PHE A 31 -3.10 -0.98 6.84
C PHE A 31 -2.54 -1.88 5.74
N HIS A 32 -3.10 -1.82 4.52
CA HIS A 32 -2.56 -2.55 3.38
C HIS A 32 -1.36 -1.84 2.74
N LEU A 33 -1.32 -0.50 2.74
CA LEU A 33 -0.26 0.30 2.14
C LEU A 33 1.02 0.37 2.98
N ALA A 34 0.93 0.53 4.31
CA ALA A 34 2.11 0.75 5.15
C ALA A 34 3.14 -0.40 5.07
N PRO A 35 2.72 -1.68 5.01
CA PRO A 35 3.63 -2.80 4.79
C PRO A 35 4.12 -2.95 3.35
N SER A 36 3.83 -2.01 2.45
CA SER A 36 4.24 -2.07 1.04
C SER A 36 5.31 -1.05 0.66
N ASN A 37 5.72 -0.18 1.58
CA ASN A 37 6.72 0.85 1.34
C ASN A 37 8.09 0.32 0.87
N HIS A 38 8.40 -0.96 1.13
CA HIS A 38 9.61 -1.62 0.63
C HIS A 38 9.41 -2.32 -0.72
N CYS A 39 8.18 -2.41 -1.22
CA CYS A 39 7.88 -3.02 -2.51
C CYS A 39 8.02 -1.97 -3.61
N LEU A 40 8.78 -2.29 -4.65
CA LEU A 40 8.89 -1.43 -5.83
C LEU A 40 7.52 -1.28 -6.53
N GLU A 41 6.74 -2.36 -6.54
CA GLU A 41 5.44 -2.43 -7.21
C GLU A 41 4.41 -3.13 -6.32
N PHE A 42 3.22 -2.54 -6.25
CA PHE A 42 2.07 -3.06 -5.52
C PHE A 42 0.92 -3.31 -6.49
N TYR A 43 0.42 -4.54 -6.50
CA TYR A 43 -0.62 -4.94 -7.42
C TYR A 43 -1.98 -5.08 -6.71
N THR A 44 -3.00 -4.41 -7.24
CA THR A 44 -4.39 -4.54 -6.79
C THR A 44 -5.37 -4.44 -7.94
N PHE A 45 -6.53 -5.06 -7.81
CA PHE A 45 -7.65 -4.89 -8.74
C PHE A 45 -8.60 -3.75 -8.32
N ASP A 46 -8.38 -3.15 -7.15
CA ASP A 46 -9.17 -2.02 -6.67
C ASP A 46 -8.68 -0.70 -7.31
N GLU A 47 -9.42 -0.21 -8.29
CA GLU A 47 -9.09 1.03 -9.00
C GLU A 47 -9.18 2.28 -8.11
N LYS A 48 -10.04 2.27 -7.09
CA LYS A 48 -10.14 3.41 -6.16
C LYS A 48 -8.90 3.47 -5.29
N PHE A 49 -8.42 2.31 -4.86
CA PHE A 49 -7.18 2.20 -4.10
C PHE A 49 -5.97 2.70 -4.90
N ILE A 50 -5.82 2.28 -6.17
CA ILE A 50 -4.73 2.74 -7.07
C ILE A 50 -4.66 4.28 -7.09
N LYS A 51 -5.80 4.95 -7.27
CA LYS A 51 -5.86 6.42 -7.35
C LYS A 51 -5.48 7.09 -6.03
N LYS A 52 -5.92 6.55 -4.90
CA LYS A 52 -5.60 7.11 -3.57
C LYS A 52 -4.12 6.95 -3.22
N SER A 53 -3.53 5.81 -3.57
CA SER A 53 -2.16 5.46 -3.20
C SER A 53 -1.08 6.25 -3.94
N GLN A 54 -1.39 6.84 -5.10
CA GLN A 54 -0.42 7.61 -5.92
C GLN A 54 0.25 8.77 -5.17
N ASN A 55 -0.39 9.28 -4.11
CA ASN A 55 0.12 10.41 -3.32
C ASN A 55 0.63 10.02 -1.93
N LEU A 56 0.63 8.72 -1.58
CA LEU A 56 0.84 8.25 -0.20
C LEU A 56 2.13 7.45 0.01
N SER A 57 2.64 6.77 -1.03
CA SER A 57 3.88 5.99 -0.93
C SER A 57 4.80 6.20 -2.13
N GLY A 58 6.09 5.91 -1.96
CA GLY A 58 7.06 5.87 -3.07
C GLY A 58 6.94 4.62 -3.94
N SER A 59 5.98 3.74 -3.65
CA SER A 59 5.77 2.46 -4.33
C SER A 59 4.74 2.60 -5.44
N THR A 60 5.01 2.05 -6.62
CA THR A 60 4.07 2.14 -7.74
C THR A 60 2.92 1.16 -7.54
N VAL A 61 1.71 1.67 -7.32
CA VAL A 61 0.48 0.86 -7.21
C VAL A 61 -0.20 0.75 -8.57
N LYS A 62 -0.38 -0.47 -9.08
CA LYS A 62 -0.94 -0.72 -10.42
C LYS A 62 -1.83 -1.97 -10.48
N LYS A 63 -2.58 -2.12 -11.57
CA LYS A 63 -3.34 -3.34 -11.86
C LYS A 63 -2.38 -4.41 -12.43
N PRO A 64 -2.57 -5.71 -12.15
CA PRO A 64 -1.86 -6.77 -12.86
C PRO A 64 -2.17 -6.72 -14.36
N ASP A 65 -1.12 -6.81 -15.19
CA ASP A 65 -1.28 -7.11 -16.61
C ASP A 65 -1.60 -8.62 -16.72
N LEU A 66 -2.73 -8.95 -17.34
CA LEU A 66 -3.26 -10.30 -17.50
C LEU A 66 -2.95 -10.83 -18.90
#